data_AF-A0A679FJT9-F1
#
_entry.id   AF-A0A679FJT9-F1
#
_cell.length_a   1.000
_cell.length_b   1.000
_cell.length_c   1.000
_cell.angle_alpha   90.00
_cell.angle_beta   90.00
_cell.angle_gamma   90.00
#
_symmetry.space_group_name_H-M   'P 1'
#
loop_
_entity.id
_entity.type
_entity.pdbx_description
1 polymer ?
#
loop_
_entity_poly.entity_id
_entity_poly.type
_entity_poly.pdbx_seq_one_letter_code
_entity_poly.pdbx_strand_id
1 'polypeptide(L)' 'MKNAHLQYSIKKYALCKEAIQSKHIIKLKGDEIPIFISEELRELIEKNNITGCDFLEVKVI' A
#
# COMPACT_ATOMS: atom_id res chain seq x y z
N MET A 1 0.48 34.57 -3.96
CA MET A 1 0.12 33.19 -3.56
C MET A 1 1.07 32.25 -4.30
N LYS A 2 1.88 31.44 -3.60
CA LYS A 2 2.80 30.48 -4.24
C LYS A 2 1.99 29.26 -4.67
N ASN A 3 1.95 28.99 -5.98
CA ASN A 3 1.40 27.75 -6.52
C ASN A 3 2.31 26.59 -6.10
N ALA A 4 1.78 25.63 -5.35
CA ALA A 4 2.48 24.41 -5.00
C ALA A 4 2.51 23.50 -6.24
N HIS A 5 3.68 23.38 -6.87
CA HIS A 5 3.91 22.34 -7.87
C HIS A 5 4.06 21.00 -7.14
N LEU A 6 3.05 20.14 -7.21
CA LEU A 6 3.23 18.72 -6.85
C LEU A 6 4.11 18.07 -7.93
N GLN A 7 5.38 17.87 -7.57
CA GLN A 7 6.32 17.12 -8.39
C GLN A 7 6.10 15.62 -8.12
N TYR A 8 5.43 14.92 -9.04
CA TYR A 8 5.20 13.48 -8.92
C TYR A 8 6.47 12.72 -9.36
N SER A 9 7.35 12.39 -8.42
CA SER A 9 8.42 11.43 -8.67
C SER A 9 7.85 10.01 -8.73
N ILE A 10 8.12 9.25 -9.79
CA ILE A 10 7.75 7.83 -9.85
C ILE A 10 8.67 7.06 -8.90
N LYS A 11 8.13 6.63 -7.75
CA LYS A 11 8.81 5.70 -6.84
C LYS A 11 8.38 4.28 -7.17
N LYS A 12 9.36 3.37 -7.31
CA LYS A 12 9.13 1.93 -7.44
C LYS A 12 9.41 1.26 -6.10
N TYR A 13 8.51 0.38 -5.68
CA TYR A 13 8.66 -0.41 -4.45
C TYR A 13 8.73 -1.89 -4.81
N ALA A 14 9.45 -2.65 -3.99
CA ALA A 14 9.50 -4.10 -4.07
C ALA A 14 9.16 -4.69 -2.70
N LEU A 15 8.43 -5.79 -2.70
CA LEU A 15 8.10 -6.55 -1.49
C LEU A 15 8.92 -7.84 -1.47
N CYS A 16 9.61 -8.09 -0.36
CA CYS A 16 10.32 -9.34 -0.12
C CYS A 16 9.44 -10.26 0.73
N LYS A 17 9.00 -11.38 0.14
CA LYS A 17 8.05 -12.34 0.74
C LYS A 17 8.52 -12.80 2.12
N GLU A 18 9.81 -13.11 2.24
CA GLU A 18 10.44 -13.61 3.46
C GLU A 18 10.41 -12.55 4.58
N ALA A 19 10.54 -11.27 4.23
CA ALA A 19 10.51 -10.16 5.19
C ALA A 19 9.10 -9.83 5.69
N ILE A 20 8.07 -10.16 4.91
CA ILE A 20 6.67 -9.79 5.18
C ILE A 20 5.77 -10.97 5.52
N GLN A 21 6.32 -12.18 5.58
CA GLN A 21 5.56 -13.38 5.90
C GLN A 21 4.77 -13.22 7.22
N SER A 22 3.52 -13.67 7.21
CA SER A 22 2.59 -13.60 8.35
C SER A 22 2.26 -12.18 8.84
N LYS A 23 2.48 -11.15 8.01
CA LYS A 23 2.06 -9.76 8.27
C LYS A 23 0.99 -9.35 7.27
N HIS A 24 -0.11 -8.82 7.76
CA HIS A 24 -1.23 -8.39 6.91
C HIS A 24 -1.23 -6.90 6.60
N ILE A 25 -0.51 -6.09 7.38
CA ILE A 25 -0.35 -4.64 7.17
C ILE A 25 1.12 -4.30 7.33
N ILE A 26 1.74 -3.75 6.28
CA ILE A 26 3.15 -3.36 6.27
C ILE A 26 3.27 -1.93 5.76
N LYS A 27 4.17 -1.16 6.38
CA LYS A 27 4.52 0.19 5.96
C LYS A 27 6.04 0.30 5.77
N LEU A 28 6.47 1.04 4.75
CA LEU A 28 7.88 1.37 4.57
C LEU A 28 8.30 2.44 5.59
N LYS A 29 9.41 2.17 6.30
CA LYS A 29 9.94 3.07 7.31
C LYS A 29 10.39 4.38 6.63
N GLY A 30 9.85 5.51 7.10
CA GLY A 30 10.23 6.83 6.62
C GLY A 30 9.48 7.32 5.37
N ASP A 31 8.64 6.48 4.75
CA ASP A 31 7.72 6.94 3.70
C ASP A 31 6.33 7.23 4.29
N GLU A 32 5.68 8.28 3.80
CA GLU A 32 4.37 8.72 4.32
C GLU A 32 3.22 7.86 3.81
N ILE A 33 3.28 7.46 2.53
CA ILE A 33 2.11 7.00 1.74
C ILE A 33 1.99 5.47 1.60
N PRO A 34 3.02 4.69 1.22
CA PRO A 34 2.82 3.30 0.81
C PRO A 34 2.53 2.41 2.02
N ILE A 35 1.27 2.03 2.16
CA ILE A 35 0.79 0.97 3.05
C ILE A 35 0.45 -0.22 2.16
N PHE A 36 1.03 -1.36 2.47
CA PHE A 36 0.78 -2.63 1.78
C PHE A 36 -0.05 -3.51 2.68
N ILE A 37 -1.03 -4.19 2.08
CA ILE A 37 -1.84 -5.19 2.78
C ILE A 37 -1.74 -6.54 2.08
N SER A 38 -1.98 -7.61 2.82
CA SER A 38 -2.17 -8.94 2.24
C SER A 38 -3.52 -9.04 1.54
N GLU A 39 -3.62 -9.88 0.50
CA GLU A 39 -4.90 -10.20 -0.15
C GLU A 39 -5.97 -10.70 0.83
N GLU A 40 -5.59 -11.56 1.79
CA GLU A 40 -6.52 -12.04 2.83
C GLU A 40 -7.20 -10.89 3.61
N LEU A 41 -6.44 -9.85 3.92
CA LEU A 41 -6.98 -8.68 4.61
C LEU A 41 -7.87 -7.84 3.68
N ARG A 42 -7.52 -7.70 2.40
CA ARG A 42 -8.37 -7.03 1.40
C ARG A 42 -9.73 -7.71 1.31
N GLU A 43 -9.74 -9.03 1.19
CA GLU A 43 -10.96 -9.84 1.14
C GLU A 43 -11.81 -9.67 2.40
N LEU A 44 -11.18 -9.65 3.59
CA LEU A 44 -11.88 -9.41 4.86
C LEU A 44 -12.48 -7.99 4.92
N ILE A 45 -11.77 -6.96 4.44
CA ILE A 45 -12.26 -5.59 4.38
C ILE A 45 -13.51 -5.51 3.51
N GLU A 46 -13.44 -6.07 2.30
CA GLU A 46 -14.55 -6.09 1.34
C GLU A 46 -15.74 -6.88 1.91
N LYS A 47 -15.50 -8.09 2.45
CA LYS A 47 -16.54 -8.95 3.03
C LYS A 47 -17.27 -8.31 4.21
N ASN A 48 -16.58 -7.49 5.00
CA ASN A 48 -17.15 -6.82 6.16
C ASN A 48 -17.72 -5.42 5.84
N ASN A 49 -17.77 -5.02 4.55
CA ASN A 49 -18.25 -3.71 4.10
C ASN A 49 -17.54 -2.54 4.80
N ILE A 50 -16.24 -2.67 5.07
CA ILE A 50 -15.44 -1.55 5.57
C ILE A 50 -15.19 -0.60 4.39
N THR A 51 -15.58 0.67 4.54
CA THR A 51 -15.51 1.68 3.47
C THR A 51 -14.46 2.74 3.78
N GLY A 52 -14.16 3.62 2.80
CA GLY A 52 -13.15 4.68 2.94
C GLY A 52 -11.74 4.27 2.52
N CYS A 53 -11.59 3.15 1.83
CA CYS A 53 -10.34 2.66 1.26
C CYS A 53 -10.54 2.24 -0.20
N ASP A 54 -9.47 2.34 -0.97
CA ASP A 54 -9.36 1.79 -2.32
C ASP A 54 -7.99 1.10 -2.44
N PHE A 55 -7.88 0.13 -3.35
CA PHE A 55 -6.72 -0.76 -3.42
C PHE A 55 -6.09 -0.73 -4.80
N LEU A 56 -4.75 -0.70 -4.80
CA LEU A 56 -3.95 -0.86 -6.01
C LEU A 56 -3.19 -2.19 -5.91
N GLU A 57 -3.40 -3.07 -6.88
CA GLU A 57 -2.75 -4.37 -6.92
C GLU A 57 -1.23 -4.23 -7.08
N VAL A 58 -0.48 -4.98 -6.27
CA VAL A 58 0.98 -5.06 -6.40
C VAL A 58 1.31 -6.07 -7.49
N LYS A 59 1.91 -5.61 -8.58
CA LYS A 59 2.38 -6.50 -9.65
C LYS A 59 3.46 -7.45 -9.11
N VAL A 60 3.19 -8.75 -9.18
CA VAL A 60 4.20 -9.81 -8.95
C VAL A 60 4.98 -10.00 -10.26
N ILE A 61 6.31 -9.94 -10.19
CA ILE A 61 7.24 -10.15 -11.31
C ILE A 61 8.13 -11.34 -11.00
#